data_AF-A0A519W1L1-F1
#
_entry.id   AF-A0A519W1L1-F1
#
_cell.length_a   1.000
_cell.length_b   1.000
_cell.length_c   1.000
_cell.angle_alpha   90.00
_cell.angle_beta   90.00
_cell.angle_gamma   90.00
#
_symmetry.space_group_name_H-M   'P 1'
#
loop_
_entity.id
_entity.type
_entity.pdbx_description
1 polymer ?
#
loop_
_entity_poly.entity_id
_entity_poly.type
_entity_poly.pdbx_seq_one_letter_code
_entity_poly.pdbx_strand_id
1 'polypeptide(L)'
;MPNRTAITGTVPAAGWRTRNNVLTGTTKFGTTQTIASNAAVSWNWSLVLNNPLATSRTVVSGTIILLEPPASTSPYYKQEYEVWAVSKKFDIGEIDLGTDKGTGLKQYIDPPLNQHTATYSAAGTYKVVFVASNTTARDSKQTVKELTITVTP
;
A
#
# COMPACT_ATOMS: atom_id res chain seq x y z
N MET A 1 1.15 14.86 57.72
CA MET A 1 1.26 14.65 56.25
C MET A 1 -0.11 14.23 55.76
N PRO A 2 -0.79 14.97 54.87
CA PRO A 2 -2.14 14.60 54.46
C PRO A 2 -2.06 13.36 53.57
N ASN A 3 -2.82 12.34 53.99
CA ASN A 3 -2.97 11.06 53.32
C ASN A 3 -3.67 11.28 51.98
N ARG A 4 -2.96 11.05 50.87
CA ARG A 4 -3.49 11.26 49.52
C ARG A 4 -4.38 10.06 49.19
N THR A 5 -5.68 10.18 49.49
CA THR A 5 -6.69 9.15 49.22
C THR A 5 -6.60 8.73 47.76
N ALA A 6 -6.41 7.43 47.51
CA ALA A 6 -6.44 6.89 46.15
C ALA A 6 -7.79 7.22 45.52
N ILE A 7 -7.77 7.85 44.35
CA ILE A 7 -8.97 8.20 43.60
C ILE A 7 -9.69 6.89 43.25
N THR A 8 -10.88 6.64 43.81
CA THR A 8 -11.69 5.44 43.55
C THR A 8 -12.72 5.77 42.48
N GLY A 9 -12.75 4.98 41.40
CA GLY A 9 -13.59 5.23 40.22
C GLY A 9 -13.10 4.47 38.99
N THR A 10 -14.02 4.09 38.11
CA THR A 10 -13.73 3.47 36.82
C THR A 10 -13.47 4.58 35.80
N VAL A 11 -12.26 4.64 35.23
CA VAL A 11 -11.98 5.53 34.10
C VAL A 11 -12.52 4.83 32.85
N PRO A 12 -13.48 5.42 32.10
CA PRO A 12 -13.93 4.84 30.85
C PRO A 12 -12.75 4.79 29.88
N ALA A 13 -12.38 3.58 29.46
CA ALA A 13 -11.34 3.37 28.47
C ALA A 13 -11.88 3.73 27.08
N ALA A 14 -11.52 4.91 26.57
CA ALA A 14 -11.77 5.28 25.19
C ALA A 14 -10.60 4.83 24.32
N GLY A 15 -10.78 3.71 23.61
CA GLY A 15 -9.81 3.20 22.64
C GLY A 15 -10.04 3.78 21.26
N TRP A 16 -8.94 3.98 20.51
CA TRP A 16 -8.98 4.32 19.10
C TRP A 16 -8.62 3.10 18.28
N ARG A 17 -9.36 2.88 17.20
CA ARG A 17 -9.07 1.80 16.24
C ARG A 17 -9.13 2.33 14.83
N THR A 18 -8.15 1.94 14.03
CA THR A 18 -8.18 2.15 12.59
C THR A 18 -8.09 0.80 11.88
N ARG A 19 -8.82 0.69 10.78
CA ARG A 19 -8.83 -0.48 9.90
C ARG A 19 -8.66 0.00 8.47
N ASN A 20 -8.05 -0.82 7.64
CA ASN A 20 -7.92 -0.57 6.20
C ASN A 20 -7.21 0.75 5.83
N ASN A 21 -6.15 1.12 6.56
CA ASN A 21 -5.30 2.22 6.12
C ASN A 21 -4.61 1.81 4.81
N VAL A 22 -4.82 2.61 3.77
CA VAL A 22 -4.26 2.40 2.44
C VAL A 22 -3.73 3.73 1.91
N LEU A 23 -2.53 3.67 1.33
CA LEU A 23 -1.94 4.75 0.57
C LEU A 23 -1.90 4.28 -0.88
N THR A 24 -2.51 5.07 -1.75
CA THR A 24 -2.54 4.81 -3.19
C THR A 24 -1.90 5.97 -3.95
N GLY A 25 -1.32 5.65 -5.11
CA GLY A 25 -0.82 6.62 -6.06
C GLY A 25 -1.39 6.36 -7.44
N THR A 26 -1.57 7.43 -8.21
CA THR A 26 -2.02 7.34 -9.60
C THR A 26 -0.79 7.42 -10.50
N THR A 27 -0.62 6.42 -11.37
CA THR A 27 0.47 6.44 -12.35
C THR A 27 0.21 7.48 -13.43
N LYS A 28 1.26 7.85 -14.17
CA LYS A 28 1.16 8.71 -15.37
C LYS A 28 0.18 8.20 -16.44
N PHE A 29 -0.21 6.93 -16.36
CA PHE A 29 -1.17 6.28 -17.24
C PHE A 29 -2.59 6.20 -16.65
N GLY A 30 -2.87 6.92 -15.55
CA GLY A 30 -4.19 6.97 -14.93
C GLY A 30 -4.58 5.72 -14.12
N THR A 31 -3.64 4.80 -13.88
CA THR A 31 -3.90 3.59 -13.09
C THR A 31 -3.61 3.83 -11.62
N THR A 32 -4.53 3.46 -10.74
CA THR A 32 -4.32 3.51 -9.28
C THR A 32 -3.53 2.29 -8.82
N GLN A 33 -2.41 2.53 -8.13
CA GLN A 33 -1.60 1.49 -7.50
C GLN A 33 -1.59 1.67 -5.98
N THR A 34 -1.56 0.56 -5.24
CA THR A 34 -1.41 0.59 -3.79
C THR A 34 0.07 0.70 -3.44
N ILE A 35 0.46 1.83 -2.84
CA ILE A 35 1.83 2.10 -2.39
C ILE A 35 2.07 1.43 -1.04
N ALA A 36 1.09 1.47 -0.14
CA ALA A 36 1.18 0.81 1.15
C ALA A 36 -0.20 0.45 1.70
N SER A 37 -0.33 -0.70 2.36
CA SER A 37 -1.54 -1.08 3.12
C SER A 37 -1.17 -1.80 4.41
N ASN A 38 -2.05 -1.74 5.43
CA ASN A 38 -1.84 -2.50 6.67
C ASN A 38 -1.59 -3.99 6.40
N ALA A 39 -2.29 -4.57 5.40
CA ALA A 39 -2.22 -5.99 5.09
C ALA A 39 -0.86 -6.43 4.49
N ALA A 40 -0.08 -5.49 3.96
CA ALA A 40 1.12 -5.80 3.19
C ALA A 40 2.43 -5.71 4.02
N VAL A 41 2.38 -5.50 5.34
CA VAL A 41 3.58 -5.19 6.17
C VAL A 41 4.31 -3.90 5.72
N SER A 42 3.84 -3.26 4.64
CA SER A 42 4.49 -2.13 3.98
C SER A 42 4.56 -0.90 4.88
N TRP A 43 3.62 -0.72 5.80
CA TRP A 43 3.66 0.42 6.74
C TRP A 43 4.66 0.20 7.89
N ASN A 44 4.96 -1.06 8.23
CA ASN A 44 5.82 -1.49 9.33
C ASN A 44 5.68 -0.57 10.57
N TRP A 45 4.46 -0.48 11.10
CA TRP A 45 4.15 0.42 12.21
C TRP A 45 4.95 0.06 13.45
N SER A 46 5.58 1.07 14.05
CA SER A 46 6.21 0.98 15.35
C SER A 46 5.33 1.65 16.40
N LEU A 47 5.21 1.00 17.56
CA LEU A 47 4.51 1.57 18.71
C LEU A 47 5.50 2.29 19.60
N VAL A 48 5.22 3.56 19.89
CA VAL A 48 5.99 4.37 20.82
C VAL A 48 5.11 4.67 22.02
N LEU A 49 5.51 4.16 23.19
CA LEU A 49 4.82 4.41 24.44
C LEU A 49 5.63 5.40 25.29
N ASN A 50 4.95 6.37 25.89
CA ASN A 50 5.60 7.28 26.85
C ASN A 50 6.05 6.51 28.11
N ASN A 51 5.25 5.55 28.57
CA ASN A 51 5.61 4.66 29.66
C ASN A 51 5.57 3.18 29.22
N PRO A 52 6.74 2.53 29.01
CA PRO A 52 6.79 1.14 28.57
C PRO A 52 6.35 0.15 29.66
N LEU A 53 6.31 0.56 30.93
CA LEU A 53 5.88 -0.28 32.05
C LEU A 53 4.35 -0.29 32.21
N ALA A 54 3.66 0.68 31.60
CA ALA A 54 2.21 0.74 31.54
C ALA A 54 1.68 -0.20 30.44
N THR A 55 1.73 -1.51 30.70
CA THR A 55 1.25 -2.52 29.75
C THR A 55 -0.18 -2.20 29.33
N SER A 56 -0.34 -1.92 28.04
CA SER A 56 -1.61 -1.54 27.44
C SER A 56 -2.13 -2.63 26.50
N ARG A 57 -3.40 -2.52 26.10
CA ARG A 57 -3.98 -3.45 25.10
C ARG A 57 -3.73 -2.98 23.66
N THR A 58 -2.79 -2.06 23.48
CA THR A 58 -2.43 -1.52 22.18
C THR A 58 -1.81 -2.62 21.33
N VAL A 59 -2.28 -2.77 20.09
CA VAL A 59 -1.75 -3.75 19.16
C VAL A 59 -1.70 -3.18 17.75
N VAL A 60 -0.61 -3.47 17.04
CA VAL A 60 -0.55 -3.32 15.59
C VAL A 60 -0.53 -4.72 14.99
N SER A 61 -1.47 -4.98 14.08
CA SER A 61 -1.46 -6.16 13.23
C SER A 61 -1.57 -5.77 11.76
N GLY A 62 -1.50 -6.76 10.86
CA GLY A 62 -1.73 -6.53 9.44
C GLY A 62 -3.14 -6.01 9.07
N THR A 63 -4.10 -6.00 9.99
CA THR A 63 -5.48 -5.59 9.68
C THR A 63 -6.01 -4.48 10.58
N ILE A 64 -5.42 -4.29 11.76
CA ILE A 64 -5.89 -3.32 12.74
C ILE A 64 -4.73 -2.63 13.43
N ILE A 65 -4.88 -1.33 13.63
CA ILE A 65 -4.11 -0.57 14.61
C ILE A 65 -5.10 -0.24 15.72
N LEU A 66 -4.84 -0.79 16.89
CA LEU A 66 -5.64 -0.58 18.10
C LEU A 66 -4.77 0.18 19.10
N LEU A 67 -5.22 1.37 19.47
CA LEU A 67 -4.61 2.22 20.50
C LEU A 67 -5.56 2.24 21.69
N GLU A 68 -5.17 1.53 22.74
CA GLU A 68 -6.01 1.35 23.92
C GLU A 68 -5.23 1.74 25.17
N PRO A 69 -5.87 2.41 26.14
CA PRO A 69 -5.24 2.66 27.43
C PRO A 69 -5.01 1.34 28.20
N PRO A 70 -4.19 1.37 29.25
CA PRO A 70 -4.02 0.24 30.15
C PRO A 70 -5.36 -0.26 30.70
N ALA A 71 -5.51 -1.58 30.83
CA ALA A 71 -6.68 -2.18 31.44
C ALA A 71 -6.84 -1.71 32.90
N SER A 72 -8.06 -1.70 33.42
CA SER A 72 -8.35 -1.31 34.82
C SER A 72 -7.63 -2.16 35.88
N THR A 73 -7.09 -3.32 35.49
CA THR A 73 -6.26 -4.19 36.33
C THR A 73 -4.78 -3.77 36.39
N SER A 74 -4.33 -2.90 35.47
CA SER A 74 -2.96 -2.37 35.47
C SER A 74 -2.81 -1.32 36.58
N PRO A 75 -1.69 -1.29 37.33
CA PRO A 75 -1.45 -0.22 38.32
C PRO A 75 -1.32 1.18 37.68
N TYR A 76 -1.23 1.26 36.35
CA TYR A 76 -1.05 2.48 35.58
C TYR A 76 -2.35 3.04 34.96
N TYR A 77 -3.51 2.38 35.15
CA TYR A 77 -4.79 2.73 34.51
C TYR A 77 -5.38 4.13 34.84
N LYS A 78 -4.84 4.80 35.87
CA LYS A 78 -5.24 6.15 36.32
C LYS A 78 -4.17 7.21 36.09
N GLN A 79 -3.09 6.84 35.41
CA GLN A 79 -2.01 7.75 35.07
C GLN A 79 -2.23 8.29 33.66
N GLU A 80 -1.61 9.43 33.37
CA GLU A 80 -1.52 9.91 32.00
C GLU A 80 -0.86 8.85 31.13
N TYR A 81 -1.50 8.53 30.01
CA TYR A 81 -1.06 7.50 29.09
C TYR A 81 -1.05 8.06 27.68
N GLU A 82 0.08 7.86 27.00
CA GLU A 82 0.29 8.35 25.65
C GLU A 82 0.95 7.25 24.83
N VAL A 83 0.38 7.02 23.64
CA VAL A 83 0.84 6.02 22.69
C VAL A 83 0.74 6.56 21.28
N TRP A 84 1.78 6.31 20.50
CA TRP A 84 1.86 6.67 19.09
C TRP A 84 2.05 5.41 18.24
N ALA A 85 1.33 5.34 17.13
CA ALA A 85 1.66 4.42 16.05
C ALA A 85 2.34 5.23 14.94
N VAL A 86 3.62 4.94 14.70
CA VAL A 86 4.45 5.65 13.74
C VAL A 86 4.78 4.71 12.59
N SER A 87 4.45 5.10 11.36
CA SER A 87 4.79 4.33 10.17
C SER A 87 6.23 4.60 9.75
N LYS A 88 6.79 3.70 8.94
CA LYS A 88 8.01 4.02 8.20
C LYS A 88 7.79 5.18 7.23
N LYS A 89 8.88 5.80 6.75
CA LYS A 89 8.82 6.81 5.69
C LYS A 89 8.28 6.22 4.39
N PHE A 90 7.51 7.01 3.65
CA PHE A 90 7.13 6.72 2.28
C PHE A 90 7.98 7.56 1.34
N ASP A 91 8.61 6.93 0.36
CA ASP A 91 9.27 7.66 -0.72
C ASP A 91 8.17 8.11 -1.70
N ILE A 92 7.93 9.42 -1.81
CA ILE A 92 6.83 10.04 -2.59
C ILE A 92 7.30 10.63 -3.93
N GLY A 93 8.43 10.15 -4.44
CA GLY A 93 9.00 10.58 -5.72
C GLY A 93 8.45 9.80 -6.92
N GLU A 94 9.21 9.80 -8.03
CA GLU A 94 8.95 8.87 -9.14
C GLU A 94 9.31 7.45 -8.69
N ILE A 95 8.29 6.66 -8.34
CA ILE A 95 8.44 5.27 -7.94
C ILE A 95 8.20 4.41 -9.19
N ASP A 96 9.26 3.82 -9.73
CA ASP A 96 9.12 2.74 -10.69
C ASP A 96 8.66 1.48 -9.93
N LEU A 97 7.36 1.16 -10.06
CA LEU A 97 6.73 0.01 -9.41
C LEU A 97 7.02 -1.32 -10.14
N GLY A 98 8.04 -1.36 -11.01
CA GLY A 98 8.53 -2.53 -11.69
C GLY A 98 8.12 -2.58 -13.16
N THR A 99 8.67 -3.58 -13.86
CA THR A 99 8.66 -3.72 -15.32
C THR A 99 7.37 -3.24 -15.95
N ASP A 100 7.50 -2.23 -16.82
CA ASP A 100 6.43 -1.73 -17.68
C ASP A 100 5.76 -2.93 -18.34
N LYS A 101 4.56 -3.27 -17.86
CA LYS A 101 3.88 -4.49 -18.29
C LYS A 101 3.38 -4.19 -19.69
N GLY A 102 3.93 -4.90 -20.67
CA GLY A 102 3.43 -4.87 -22.04
C GLY A 102 1.91 -5.00 -22.02
N THR A 103 1.22 -4.07 -22.67
CA THR A 103 -0.25 -4.09 -22.73
C THR A 103 -0.68 -5.33 -23.49
N GLY A 104 -1.38 -6.24 -22.82
CA GLY A 104 -1.92 -7.44 -23.45
C GLY A 104 -2.94 -7.06 -24.51
N LEU A 105 -2.56 -7.17 -25.79
CA LEU A 105 -3.43 -6.81 -26.91
C LEU A 105 -4.52 -7.85 -27.15
N LYS A 106 -4.24 -9.11 -26.83
CA LYS A 106 -5.10 -10.25 -27.15
C LYS A 106 -4.73 -11.49 -26.31
N GLN A 107 -5.72 -12.27 -25.89
CA GLN A 107 -5.58 -13.63 -25.37
C GLN A 107 -5.96 -14.70 -26.41
N TYR A 108 -5.61 -15.97 -26.16
CA TYR A 108 -5.90 -17.07 -27.08
C TYR A 108 -7.40 -17.22 -27.40
N ILE A 109 -8.27 -16.94 -26.42
CA ILE A 109 -9.72 -17.07 -26.56
C ILE A 109 -10.37 -15.95 -27.39
N ASP A 110 -9.67 -14.83 -27.56
CA ASP A 110 -10.22 -13.65 -28.20
C ASP A 110 -10.27 -13.81 -29.74
N PRO A 111 -11.20 -13.14 -30.43
CA PRO A 111 -11.24 -13.11 -31.89
C PRO A 111 -9.95 -12.53 -32.50
N PRO A 112 -9.59 -12.87 -33.75
CA PRO A 112 -8.41 -12.32 -34.43
C PRO A 112 -8.35 -10.79 -34.34
N LEU A 113 -7.29 -10.27 -33.71
CA LEU A 113 -7.07 -8.83 -33.62
C LEU A 113 -6.35 -8.38 -34.89
N ASN A 114 -7.11 -7.84 -35.85
CA ASN A 114 -6.56 -7.39 -37.13
C ASN A 114 -5.98 -5.96 -37.05
N GLN A 115 -6.39 -5.17 -36.06
CA GLN A 115 -6.01 -3.77 -35.93
C GLN A 115 -5.88 -3.37 -34.46
N HIS A 116 -4.87 -2.55 -34.16
CA HIS A 116 -4.67 -1.90 -32.88
C HIS A 116 -4.44 -0.40 -33.10
N THR A 117 -5.13 0.44 -32.33
CA THR A 117 -5.04 1.90 -32.43
C THR A 117 -4.45 2.45 -31.12
N ALA A 118 -3.41 3.26 -31.23
CA ALA A 118 -2.79 3.96 -30.12
C ALA A 118 -2.71 5.46 -30.44
N THR A 119 -3.05 6.29 -29.45
CA THR A 119 -3.00 7.75 -29.58
C THR A 119 -1.74 8.27 -28.88
N TYR A 120 -0.90 8.99 -29.61
CA TYR A 120 0.29 9.64 -29.07
C TYR A 120 -0.05 11.08 -28.69
N SER A 121 0.15 11.46 -27.43
CA SER A 121 -0.17 12.80 -26.92
C SER A 121 0.94 13.84 -27.14
N ALA A 122 2.14 13.40 -27.52
CA ALA A 122 3.28 14.27 -27.77
C ALA A 122 3.92 13.98 -29.13
N ALA A 123 4.56 14.99 -29.71
CA ALA A 123 5.41 14.80 -30.88
C ALA A 123 6.71 14.09 -30.46
N GLY A 124 7.16 13.14 -31.28
CA GLY A 124 8.36 12.34 -30.97
C GLY A 124 8.50 11.08 -31.81
N THR A 125 9.66 10.43 -31.68
CA THR A 125 9.95 9.13 -32.30
C THR A 125 9.62 8.02 -31.31
N TYR A 126 8.66 7.17 -31.66
CA TYR A 126 8.18 6.06 -30.86
C TYR A 126 8.62 4.73 -31.49
N LYS A 127 9.21 3.85 -30.68
CA LYS A 127 9.49 2.46 -31.08
C LYS A 127 8.36 1.56 -30.57
N VAL A 128 7.49 1.13 -31.48
CA VAL A 128 6.40 0.21 -31.18
C VAL A 128 6.91 -1.22 -31.33
N VAL A 129 6.73 -2.04 -30.31
CA VAL A 129 7.14 -3.45 -30.32
C VAL A 129 5.92 -4.33 -30.08
N PHE A 130 5.58 -5.15 -31.07
CA PHE A 130 4.56 -6.17 -30.96
C PHE A 130 5.23 -7.51 -30.69
N VAL A 131 4.91 -8.12 -29.55
CA VAL A 131 5.37 -9.46 -29.19
C VAL A 131 4.18 -10.41 -29.23
N ALA A 132 4.21 -11.35 -30.18
CA ALA A 132 3.27 -12.46 -30.23
C ALA A 132 3.95 -13.72 -29.69
N SER A 133 3.38 -14.34 -28.67
CA SER A 133 3.87 -15.61 -28.12
C SER A 133 2.76 -16.65 -28.15
N ASN A 134 3.06 -17.82 -28.70
CA ASN A 134 2.23 -19.02 -28.58
C ASN A 134 2.99 -20.03 -27.71
N THR A 135 2.50 -20.26 -26.50
CA THR A 135 3.14 -21.14 -25.52
C THR A 135 2.19 -22.28 -25.18
N THR A 136 2.68 -23.50 -25.32
CA THR A 136 2.02 -24.75 -24.93
C THR A 136 2.83 -25.44 -23.83
N ALA A 137 2.30 -26.51 -23.23
CA ALA A 137 3.02 -27.26 -22.19
C ALA A 137 4.32 -27.94 -22.66
N ARG A 138 4.60 -27.97 -23.98
CA ARG A 138 5.78 -28.66 -24.56
C ARG A 138 6.67 -27.75 -25.41
N ASP A 139 6.15 -26.63 -25.89
CA ASP A 139 6.87 -25.75 -26.83
C ASP A 139 6.37 -24.30 -26.72
N SER A 140 7.26 -23.35 -26.96
CA SER A 140 6.96 -21.92 -27.01
C SER A 140 7.56 -21.30 -28.27
N LYS A 141 6.72 -20.60 -29.04
CA LYS A 141 7.12 -19.86 -30.24
C LYS A 141 6.82 -18.40 -30.05
N GLN A 142 7.84 -17.56 -30.26
CA GLN A 142 7.74 -16.11 -30.14
C GLN A 142 8.07 -15.44 -31.46
N THR A 143 7.30 -14.42 -31.83
CA THR A 143 7.58 -13.51 -32.94
C THR A 143 7.55 -12.09 -32.42
N VAL A 144 8.62 -11.35 -32.69
CA VAL A 144 8.75 -9.93 -32.36
C VAL A 144 8.71 -9.12 -33.65
N LYS A 145 7.86 -8.10 -33.69
CA LYS A 145 7.79 -7.12 -34.78
C LYS A 145 8.01 -5.74 -34.20
N GLU A 146 8.94 -5.00 -34.80
CA GLU A 146 9.27 -3.65 -34.38
C GLU A 146 8.89 -2.67 -35.50
N LEU A 147 8.28 -1.55 -35.13
CA LEU A 147 7.92 -0.45 -36.02
C LEU A 147 8.33 0.87 -35.37
N THR A 148 9.08 1.69 -36.11
CA THR A 148 9.42 3.04 -35.67
C THR A 148 8.43 4.01 -36.28
N ILE A 149 7.73 4.78 -35.44
CA ILE A 149 6.76 5.79 -35.85
C ILE A 149 7.29 7.15 -35.42
N THR A 150 7.30 8.13 -36.33
CA THR A 150 7.62 9.52 -35.99
C THR A 150 6.34 10.34 -36.06
N VAL A 151 5.97 10.94 -34.94
CA VAL A 151 4.80 11.82 -34.84
C VAL A 151 5.29 13.27 -34.86
N THR A 152 4.91 14.01 -35.90
CA THR A 152 5.20 15.44 -36.05
C THR A 152 4.06 16.28 -35.50
N PRO A 153 4.34 17.51 -35.00
CA PRO A 153 3.30 18.44 -34.53
C PRO A 153 2.38 18.93 -35.66
#